data_AF-A0A936CDA8-F1
#
_entry.id   AF-A0A936CDA8-F1
#
_cell.length_a   1.000
_cell.length_b   1.000
_cell.length_c   1.000
_cell.angle_alpha   90.00
_cell.angle_beta   90.00
_cell.angle_gamma   90.00
#
_symmetry.space_group_name_H-M   'P 1'
#
loop_
_entity.id
_entity.type
_entity.pdbx_description
1 polymer ?
#
loop_
_entity_poly.entity_id
_entity_poly.type
_entity_poly.pdbx_seq_one_letter_code
_entity_poly.pdbx_strand_id
1 'polypeptide(L)'
;MSDTVALVRWASLGGRGDTLAVRVEHTPPPKMSGNPTDGLNIKLSMTAFELRDSWALFPSGVVAVARASDYHTEWIDAAGRKKVGPRVAYTPLTVTEADKALARKATREAAEQGLKLGASMAAGSGQKMPRIKMDVEEPAAWPKVKPPFAGVRAAPDGRLWVTRMIAGASDIAEYDVLAPGGKLERKVRLPKDVTLLGFGKGVLYGVRKDEDDLRYLQRYRAP
;
A
#
# COMPACT_ATOMS: atom_id res chain seq x y z
N MET A 1 -4.70 2.07 -20.20
CA MET A 1 -3.24 1.94 -20.32
C MET A 1 -2.73 1.61 -18.93
N SER A 2 -2.02 0.50 -18.80
CA SER A 2 -1.28 0.20 -17.58
C SER A 2 0.07 0.89 -17.72
N ASP A 3 0.40 1.79 -16.81
CA ASP A 3 1.69 2.45 -16.84
C ASP A 3 2.70 1.60 -16.06
N THR A 4 3.93 1.53 -16.55
CA THR A 4 5.01 0.85 -15.84
C THR A 4 5.85 1.86 -15.09
N VAL A 5 6.11 1.59 -13.81
CA VAL A 5 6.99 2.40 -12.97
C VAL A 5 8.29 1.63 -12.73
N ALA A 6 9.42 2.29 -13.02
CA ALA A 6 10.75 1.76 -12.75
C ALA A 6 11.15 2.05 -11.29
N LEU A 7 11.65 1.03 -10.60
CA LEU A 7 12.39 1.20 -9.36
C LEU A 7 13.86 1.39 -9.72
N VAL A 8 14.34 2.63 -9.58
CA VAL A 8 15.71 3.02 -9.93
C VAL A 8 16.54 3.17 -8.66
N ARG A 9 17.72 2.56 -8.65
CA ARG A 9 18.78 2.88 -7.69
C ARG A 9 19.66 3.97 -8.29
N TRP A 10 20.00 4.96 -7.47
CA TRP A 10 20.82 6.09 -7.88
C TRP A 10 22.07 6.20 -7.00
N ALA A 11 23.24 6.24 -7.62
CA ALA A 11 24.48 6.58 -6.93
C ALA A 11 24.66 8.10 -6.92
N SER A 12 24.66 8.71 -5.74
CA SER A 12 24.88 10.16 -5.58
C SER A 12 26.27 10.59 -6.08
N LEU A 13 27.27 9.71 -5.97
CA LEU A 13 28.62 9.91 -6.49
C LEU A 13 28.73 9.33 -7.91
N GLY A 14 28.95 10.20 -8.90
CA GLY A 14 29.22 9.81 -10.29
C GLY A 14 28.00 9.74 -11.21
N GLY A 15 26.79 10.09 -10.73
CA GLY A 15 25.61 10.33 -11.58
C GLY A 15 25.10 9.13 -12.38
N ARG A 16 25.38 7.90 -11.91
CA ARG A 16 24.90 6.67 -12.55
C ARG A 16 23.73 6.09 -11.78
N GLY A 17 22.67 5.72 -12.50
CA GLY A 17 21.53 4.98 -11.97
C GLY A 17 21.30 3.68 -12.73
N ASP A 18 20.71 2.70 -12.04
CA ASP A 18 20.33 1.41 -12.60
C ASP A 18 18.91 1.02 -12.19
N THR A 19 18.17 0.39 -13.12
CA THR A 19 16.80 -0.07 -12.85
C THR A 19 16.85 -1.43 -12.18
N LEU A 20 16.40 -1.50 -10.94
CA LEU A 20 16.36 -2.74 -10.14
C LEU A 20 15.15 -3.60 -10.51
N ALA A 21 14.01 -2.96 -10.74
CA ALA A 21 12.77 -3.65 -11.09
C ALA A 21 11.83 -2.71 -11.85
N VAL A 22 10.90 -3.30 -12.58
CA VAL A 22 9.74 -2.60 -13.14
C VAL A 22 8.50 -3.20 -12.50
N ARG A 23 7.54 -2.35 -12.15
CA ARG A 23 6.22 -2.76 -11.69
C ARG A 23 5.14 -2.11 -12.53
N VAL A 24 4.03 -2.81 -12.68
CA VAL A 24 2.81 -2.24 -13.24
C VAL A 24 2.16 -1.39 -12.16
N GLU A 25 1.89 -0.12 -12.47
CA GLU A 25 1.13 0.78 -11.61
C GLU A 25 -0.17 1.16 -12.32
N HIS A 26 -1.27 0.99 -11.61
CA HIS A 26 -2.56 1.52 -12.03
C HIS A 26 -2.86 2.68 -11.09
N THR A 27 -2.49 3.88 -11.50
CA THR A 27 -2.90 5.12 -10.83
C THR A 27 -3.39 6.07 -11.92
N PRO A 28 -4.66 5.95 -12.33
CA PRO A 28 -5.22 6.89 -13.27
C PRO A 28 -5.14 8.29 -12.67
N PRO A 29 -4.65 9.30 -13.41
CA PRO A 29 -4.64 10.66 -12.90
C PRO A 29 -6.08 11.10 -12.63
N PRO A 30 -6.31 11.91 -11.58
CA PRO A 30 -7.64 12.47 -11.33
C PRO A 30 -8.08 13.28 -12.54
N LYS A 31 -9.32 13.09 -13.00
CA LYS A 31 -9.87 13.88 -14.10
C LYS A 31 -10.39 15.18 -13.53
N MET A 32 -9.85 16.31 -13.98
CA MET A 32 -10.28 17.63 -13.56
C MET A 32 -11.08 18.32 -14.65
N SER A 33 -12.09 19.08 -14.26
CA SER A 33 -12.90 19.94 -15.14
C SER A 33 -13.38 21.18 -14.38
N GLY A 34 -13.90 22.17 -15.11
CA GLY A 34 -14.31 23.45 -14.52
C GLY A 34 -13.17 24.47 -14.52
N ASN A 35 -13.36 25.58 -13.79
CA ASN A 35 -12.42 26.69 -13.72
C ASN A 35 -12.32 27.26 -12.29
N PRO A 36 -11.27 28.02 -11.95
CA PRO A 36 -11.07 28.55 -10.59
C PRO A 36 -12.18 29.49 -10.09
N THR A 37 -12.98 30.07 -10.98
CA THR A 37 -14.02 31.07 -10.64
C THR A 37 -15.36 30.40 -10.34
N ASP A 38 -15.78 29.46 -11.18
CA ASP A 38 -17.07 28.76 -11.11
C ASP A 38 -17.00 27.47 -10.28
N GLY A 39 -15.79 26.96 -10.06
CA GLY A 39 -15.51 25.75 -9.29
C GLY A 39 -14.82 24.66 -10.10
N LEU A 40 -14.05 23.84 -9.39
CA LEU A 40 -13.35 22.69 -9.94
C LEU A 40 -14.13 21.41 -9.63
N ASN A 41 -14.38 20.58 -10.63
CA ASN A 41 -14.86 19.22 -10.44
C ASN A 41 -13.68 18.26 -10.64
N ILE A 42 -13.38 17.49 -9.60
CA ILE A 42 -12.34 16.48 -9.55
C ILE A 42 -13.00 15.10 -9.47
N LYS A 43 -12.83 14.29 -10.52
CA LYS A 43 -13.21 12.88 -10.50
C LYS A 43 -12.02 12.02 -10.10
N LEU A 44 -12.18 11.33 -8.97
CA LEU A 44 -11.20 10.39 -8.44
C LEU A 44 -11.54 9.00 -8.96
N SER A 45 -10.69 8.46 -9.82
CA SER A 45 -10.82 7.08 -10.28
C SER A 45 -10.40 6.13 -9.15
N MET A 46 -11.30 5.24 -8.75
CA MET A 46 -11.05 4.29 -7.67
C MET A 46 -10.22 3.10 -8.19
N THR A 47 -9.09 2.83 -7.53
CA THR A 47 -8.23 1.67 -7.77
C THR A 47 -8.32 0.71 -6.59
N ALA A 48 -9.21 -0.28 -6.70
CA ALA A 48 -9.49 -1.25 -5.64
C ALA A 48 -9.32 -2.68 -6.11
N PHE A 49 -8.66 -3.50 -5.29
CA PHE A 49 -8.38 -4.93 -5.53
C PHE A 49 -7.63 -5.25 -6.83
N GLU A 50 -6.94 -4.27 -7.41
CA GLU A 50 -6.09 -4.53 -8.57
C GLU A 50 -4.88 -5.39 -8.16
N LEU A 51 -4.47 -6.28 -9.06
CA LEU A 51 -3.20 -6.99 -8.93
C LEU A 51 -2.06 -5.98 -9.05
N ARG A 52 -1.36 -5.75 -7.94
CA ARG A 52 -0.26 -4.78 -7.90
C ARG A 52 0.93 -5.34 -7.14
N ASP A 53 2.09 -5.27 -7.77
CA ASP A 53 3.36 -5.59 -7.13
C ASP A 53 3.69 -4.56 -6.04
N SER A 54 4.31 -5.02 -4.97
CA SER A 54 4.76 -4.17 -3.87
C SER A 54 6.25 -4.39 -3.63
N TRP A 55 6.92 -3.47 -2.94
CA TRP A 55 8.34 -3.61 -2.64
C TRP A 55 8.71 -2.97 -1.31
N ALA A 56 9.84 -3.39 -0.75
CA ALA A 56 10.45 -2.79 0.42
C ALA A 56 11.98 -2.77 0.30
N LEU A 57 12.60 -1.73 0.86
CA LEU A 57 14.04 -1.61 1.02
C LEU A 57 14.44 -2.02 2.44
N PHE A 58 15.43 -2.89 2.54
CA PHE A 58 16.04 -3.29 3.80
C PHE A 58 17.19 -2.35 4.19
N PRO A 59 17.50 -2.20 5.48
CA PRO A 59 18.67 -1.44 5.94
C PRO A 59 20.01 -1.94 5.35
N SER A 60 20.07 -3.21 4.95
CA SER A 60 21.23 -3.80 4.27
C SER A 60 21.42 -3.36 2.81
N GLY A 61 20.48 -2.58 2.25
CA GLY A 61 20.47 -2.19 0.84
C GLY A 61 19.82 -3.21 -0.09
N VAL A 62 19.33 -4.33 0.44
CA VAL A 62 18.54 -5.31 -0.33
C VAL A 62 17.16 -4.75 -0.62
N VAL A 63 16.67 -4.93 -1.84
CA VAL A 63 15.29 -4.64 -2.25
C VAL A 63 14.54 -5.95 -2.40
N ALA A 64 13.41 -6.09 -1.73
CA ALA A 64 12.47 -7.18 -2.01
C ALA A 64 11.28 -6.65 -2.81
N VAL A 65 10.96 -7.29 -3.93
CA VAL A 65 9.78 -7.04 -4.76
C VAL A 65 8.84 -8.23 -4.62
N ALA A 66 7.64 -8.00 -4.07
CA ALA A 66 6.58 -8.99 -4.03
C ALA A 66 5.74 -8.89 -5.32
N ARG A 67 5.69 -10.00 -6.06
CA ARG A 67 4.96 -10.13 -7.31
C ARG A 67 3.55 -10.63 -7.04
N ALA A 68 2.54 -9.88 -7.45
CA ALA A 68 1.15 -10.21 -7.17
C ALA A 68 0.62 -11.34 -8.09
N SER A 69 1.22 -11.53 -9.27
CA SER A 69 0.75 -12.49 -10.30
C SER A 69 0.66 -13.94 -9.81
N ASP A 70 1.66 -14.40 -9.08
CA ASP A 70 1.78 -15.78 -8.60
C ASP A 70 2.37 -15.86 -7.18
N TYR A 71 2.28 -14.74 -6.45
CA TYR A 71 2.68 -14.56 -5.07
C TYR A 71 4.07 -15.13 -4.73
N HIS A 72 5.09 -14.57 -5.38
CA HIS A 72 6.48 -14.83 -5.03
C HIS A 72 7.20 -13.50 -4.75
N THR A 73 8.46 -13.60 -4.33
CA THR A 73 9.31 -12.43 -4.09
C THR A 73 10.61 -12.52 -4.87
N GLU A 74 11.05 -11.40 -5.42
CA GLU A 74 12.38 -11.20 -5.98
C GLU A 74 13.22 -10.40 -4.97
N TRP A 75 14.45 -10.83 -4.72
CA TRP A 75 15.38 -10.20 -3.78
C TRP A 75 16.60 -9.71 -4.57
N ILE A 76 16.80 -8.40 -4.58
CA ILE A 76 17.82 -7.73 -5.39
C ILE A 76 18.82 -7.10 -4.42
N ASP A 77 20.09 -7.51 -4.52
CA ASP A 77 21.13 -7.00 -3.63
C ASP A 77 21.70 -5.64 -4.08
N ALA A 78 22.61 -5.09 -3.27
CA ALA A 78 23.29 -3.84 -3.56
C ALA A 78 24.19 -3.88 -4.81
N ALA A 79 24.46 -5.05 -5.39
CA ALA A 79 25.14 -5.20 -6.68
C ALA A 79 24.16 -5.37 -7.84
N GLY A 80 22.84 -5.42 -7.59
CA GLY A 80 21.80 -5.65 -8.58
C GLY A 80 21.55 -7.13 -8.90
N ARG A 81 22.19 -8.06 -8.17
CA ARG A 81 21.98 -9.49 -8.36
C ARG A 81 20.61 -9.88 -7.82
N LYS A 82 19.82 -10.52 -8.67
CA LYS A 82 18.45 -10.94 -8.35
C LYS A 82 18.40 -12.41 -7.95
N LYS A 83 17.69 -12.71 -6.85
CA LYS A 83 17.30 -14.05 -6.42
C LYS A 83 15.79 -14.15 -6.34
N VAL A 84 15.22 -15.17 -6.99
CA VAL A 84 13.77 -15.43 -6.96
C VAL A 84 13.47 -16.41 -5.82
N GLY A 85 12.53 -16.03 -4.96
CA GLY A 85 12.04 -16.87 -3.88
C GLY A 85 10.98 -17.89 -4.35
N PRO A 86 10.65 -18.88 -3.50
CA PRO A 86 9.58 -19.82 -3.80
C PRO A 86 8.23 -19.09 -3.89
N ARG A 87 7.29 -19.71 -4.61
CA ARG A 87 5.89 -19.25 -4.63
C ARG A 87 5.24 -19.55 -3.29
N VAL A 88 4.53 -18.57 -2.76
CA VAL A 88 3.75 -18.71 -1.53
C VAL A 88 2.34 -19.13 -1.90
N ALA A 89 1.93 -20.31 -1.42
CA ALA A 89 0.58 -20.79 -1.64
C ALA A 89 -0.43 -19.86 -0.96
N TYR A 90 -1.49 -19.51 -1.68
CA TYR A 90 -2.60 -18.74 -1.14
C TYR A 90 -3.93 -19.16 -1.76
N THR A 91 -5.00 -18.93 -1.02
CA THR A 91 -6.37 -19.10 -1.50
C THR A 91 -6.88 -17.74 -1.99
N PRO A 92 -7.23 -17.61 -3.28
CA PRO A 92 -7.87 -16.40 -3.79
C PRO A 92 -9.20 -16.15 -3.09
N LEU A 93 -9.49 -14.89 -2.75
CA LEU A 93 -10.74 -14.48 -2.12
C LEU A 93 -11.62 -13.80 -3.14
N THR A 94 -12.89 -14.18 -3.25
CA THR A 94 -13.84 -13.49 -4.14
C THR A 94 -14.08 -12.06 -3.68
N VAL A 95 -14.17 -11.12 -4.62
CA VAL A 95 -14.59 -9.74 -4.33
C VAL A 95 -16.11 -9.73 -4.16
N THR A 96 -16.58 -9.33 -2.98
CA THR A 96 -18.00 -9.27 -2.64
C THR A 96 -18.55 -7.85 -2.76
N GLU A 97 -19.88 -7.67 -2.75
CA GLU A 97 -20.49 -6.33 -2.69
C GLU A 97 -20.12 -5.56 -1.41
N ALA A 98 -19.95 -6.27 -0.29
CA ALA A 98 -19.47 -5.66 0.95
C ALA A 98 -18.05 -5.08 0.80
N ASP A 99 -17.17 -5.79 0.09
CA ASP A 99 -15.81 -5.31 -0.21
C ASP A 99 -15.85 -4.05 -1.11
N LYS A 100 -16.73 -4.03 -2.11
CA LYS A 100 -16.92 -2.86 -2.98
C LYS A 100 -17.46 -1.66 -2.20
N ALA A 101 -18.42 -1.88 -1.31
CA ALA A 101 -18.95 -0.84 -0.43
C ALA A 101 -17.85 -0.26 0.49
N LEU A 102 -17.00 -1.11 1.05
CA LEU A 102 -15.86 -0.69 1.87
C LEU A 102 -14.84 0.12 1.05
N ALA A 103 -14.51 -0.32 -0.16
CA ALA A 103 -13.62 0.42 -1.05
C ALA A 103 -14.17 1.82 -1.38
N ARG A 104 -15.45 1.94 -1.73
CA ARG A 104 -16.11 3.23 -1.97
C ARG A 104 -16.03 4.16 -0.75
N LYS A 105 -16.28 3.62 0.44
CA LYS A 105 -16.18 4.36 1.71
C LYS A 105 -14.75 4.86 1.93
N ALA A 106 -13.77 3.97 1.83
CA ALA A 106 -12.35 4.30 2.02
C ALA A 106 -11.86 5.37 1.03
N THR A 107 -12.26 5.29 -0.25
CA THR A 107 -11.89 6.30 -1.26
C THR A 107 -12.49 7.66 -0.96
N ARG A 108 -13.77 7.73 -0.54
CA ARG A 108 -14.41 9.00 -0.13
C ARG A 108 -13.73 9.61 1.09
N GLU A 109 -13.47 8.82 2.13
CA GLU A 109 -12.81 9.30 3.34
C GLU A 109 -11.39 9.82 3.06
N ALA A 110 -10.63 9.12 2.21
CA ALA A 110 -9.30 9.56 1.78
C ALA A 110 -9.36 10.89 0.98
N ALA A 111 -10.35 11.03 0.11
CA ALA A 111 -10.58 12.25 -0.66
C ALA A 111 -10.88 13.45 0.24
N GLU A 112 -11.80 13.28 1.19
CA GLU A 112 -12.17 14.32 2.16
C GLU A 112 -10.99 14.74 3.04
N GLN A 113 -10.19 13.78 3.50
CA GLN A 113 -8.96 14.06 4.27
C GLN A 113 -7.95 14.85 3.44
N GLY A 114 -7.73 14.46 2.18
CA GLY A 114 -6.86 15.17 1.26
C GLY A 114 -7.31 16.60 1.02
N LEU A 115 -8.61 16.83 0.84
CA LEU A 115 -9.19 18.16 0.67
C LEU A 115 -9.00 19.03 1.93
N LYS A 116 -9.24 18.46 3.13
CA LYS A 116 -9.02 19.16 4.41
C LYS A 116 -7.55 19.58 4.57
N LEU A 117 -6.62 18.68 4.25
CA LEU A 117 -5.19 18.99 4.29
C LEU A 117 -4.84 20.10 3.29
N GLY A 118 -5.30 20.01 2.04
CA GLY A 118 -5.06 21.03 1.03
C GLY A 118 -5.64 22.40 1.41
N ALA A 119 -6.86 22.43 1.96
CA ALA A 119 -7.48 23.65 2.46
C ALA A 119 -6.68 24.28 3.62
N SER A 120 -6.17 23.47 4.55
CA SER A 120 -5.33 23.95 5.65
C SER A 120 -4.03 24.61 5.15
N MET A 121 -3.42 24.04 4.10
CA MET A 121 -2.21 24.59 3.48
C MET A 121 -2.49 25.91 2.74
N ALA A 122 -3.62 26.00 2.02
CA ALA A 122 -4.02 27.19 1.29
C ALA A 122 -4.46 28.35 2.21
N ALA A 123 -5.09 28.03 3.35
CA ALA A 123 -5.41 29.04 4.36
C ALA A 123 -4.15 29.73 4.90
N GLY A 124 -3.04 28.98 5.02
CA GLY A 124 -1.74 29.53 5.44
C GLY A 124 -1.07 30.44 4.40
N SER A 125 -1.45 30.36 3.12
CA SER A 125 -0.89 31.18 2.04
C SER A 125 -1.75 32.39 1.64
N GLY A 126 -2.93 32.57 2.27
CA GLY A 126 -3.85 33.66 1.94
C GLY A 126 -4.58 33.49 0.60
N GLN A 127 -4.45 32.33 -0.06
CA GLN A 127 -5.08 32.04 -1.34
C GLN A 127 -6.56 31.67 -1.13
N LYS A 128 -7.50 32.36 -1.80
CA LYS A 128 -8.91 31.94 -1.84
C LYS A 128 -9.03 30.62 -2.59
N MET A 129 -9.50 29.58 -1.91
CA MET A 129 -9.72 28.27 -2.52
C MET A 129 -10.97 28.29 -3.42
N PRO A 130 -10.89 27.77 -4.66
CA PRO A 130 -12.06 27.56 -5.49
C PRO A 130 -12.99 26.52 -4.84
N ARG A 131 -14.28 26.54 -5.18
CA ARG A 131 -15.21 25.49 -4.76
C ARG A 131 -14.81 24.18 -5.44
N ILE A 132 -14.45 23.16 -4.67
CA ILE A 132 -14.05 21.85 -5.20
C ILE A 132 -15.20 20.86 -4.98
N LYS A 133 -15.70 20.28 -6.07
CA LYS A 133 -16.59 19.10 -6.03
C LYS A 133 -15.75 17.86 -6.32
N MET A 134 -15.87 16.85 -5.47
CA MET A 134 -15.20 15.56 -5.65
C MET A 134 -16.23 14.48 -5.93
N ASP A 135 -16.06 13.77 -7.03
CA ASP A 135 -16.86 12.60 -7.39
C ASP A 135 -15.94 11.36 -7.46
N VAL A 136 -16.38 10.21 -6.94
CA VAL A 136 -15.63 8.95 -7.04
C VAL A 136 -16.15 8.17 -8.25
N GLU A 137 -15.27 7.91 -9.21
CA GLU A 137 -15.55 7.09 -10.39
C GLU A 137 -15.18 5.63 -10.10
N GLU A 138 -16.16 4.73 -10.20
CA GLU A 138 -15.93 3.30 -10.02
C GLU A 138 -15.20 2.68 -11.21
N PRO A 139 -14.45 1.57 -10.99
CA PRO A 139 -13.88 0.82 -12.09
C PRO A 139 -14.99 0.25 -12.97
N ALA A 140 -14.79 0.31 -14.29
CA ALA A 140 -15.74 -0.23 -15.28
C ALA A 140 -16.02 -1.72 -15.07
N ALA A 141 -15.04 -2.47 -14.56
CA ALA A 141 -15.19 -3.86 -14.15
C ALA A 141 -14.41 -4.09 -12.85
N TRP A 142 -15.08 -4.68 -11.87
CA TRP A 142 -14.45 -5.12 -10.62
C TRP A 142 -13.71 -6.45 -10.84
N PRO A 143 -12.51 -6.62 -10.25
CA PRO A 143 -11.83 -7.92 -10.23
C PRO A 143 -12.72 -9.01 -9.62
N LYS A 144 -12.65 -10.24 -10.14
CA LYS A 144 -13.39 -11.39 -9.59
C LYS A 144 -12.84 -11.82 -8.22
N VAL A 145 -11.52 -11.69 -8.04
CA VAL A 145 -10.81 -12.10 -6.83
C VAL A 145 -9.89 -10.97 -6.34
N LYS A 146 -9.67 -10.92 -5.03
CA LYS A 146 -8.71 -10.03 -4.37
C LYS A 146 -7.27 -10.46 -4.70
N PRO A 147 -6.31 -9.52 -4.73
CA PRO A 147 -4.90 -9.86 -4.86
C PRO A 147 -4.41 -10.64 -3.63
N PRO A 148 -3.27 -11.34 -3.69
CA PRO A 148 -2.75 -12.10 -2.56
C PRO A 148 -2.40 -11.23 -1.33
N PHE A 149 -2.03 -9.97 -1.55
CA PHE A 149 -1.58 -9.05 -0.51
C PHE A 149 -1.94 -7.59 -0.81
N ALA A 150 -1.95 -6.75 0.21
CA ALA A 150 -2.18 -5.31 0.14
C ALA A 150 -0.87 -4.49 0.07
N GLY A 151 0.22 -5.03 0.60
CA GLY A 151 1.52 -4.36 0.60
C GLY A 151 2.56 -5.14 1.40
N VAL A 152 3.79 -4.62 1.42
CA VAL A 152 4.91 -5.22 2.13
C VAL A 152 5.69 -4.22 2.97
N ARG A 153 6.38 -4.70 4.00
CA ARG A 153 7.30 -3.90 4.82
C ARG A 153 8.53 -4.71 5.20
N ALA A 154 9.70 -4.10 5.09
CA ALA A 154 10.95 -4.69 5.54
C ALA A 154 11.09 -4.57 7.06
N ALA A 155 11.37 -5.68 7.73
CA ALA A 155 11.75 -5.69 9.14
C ALA A 155 13.27 -5.58 9.30
N PRO A 156 13.78 -4.99 10.40
CA PRO A 156 15.22 -4.81 10.65
C PRO A 156 16.03 -6.11 10.73
N ASP A 157 15.36 -7.25 10.94
CA ASP A 157 15.98 -8.58 11.01
C ASP A 157 16.06 -9.29 9.64
N GLY A 158 15.73 -8.58 8.55
CA GLY A 158 15.80 -9.12 7.19
C GLY A 158 14.53 -9.85 6.74
N ARG A 159 13.52 -9.99 7.59
CA ARG A 159 12.24 -10.60 7.21
C ARG A 159 11.35 -9.62 6.46
N LEU A 160 10.63 -10.10 5.45
CA LEU A 160 9.61 -9.32 4.75
C LEU A 160 8.24 -9.62 5.34
N TRP A 161 7.56 -8.60 5.85
CA TRP A 161 6.18 -8.70 6.31
C TRP A 161 5.24 -8.33 5.17
N VAL A 162 4.36 -9.26 4.81
CA VAL A 162 3.42 -9.10 3.70
C VAL A 162 2.00 -9.03 4.27
N THR A 163 1.34 -7.88 4.13
CA THR A 163 -0.04 -7.68 4.58
C THR A 163 -0.99 -8.48 3.68
N ARG A 164 -1.65 -9.49 4.23
CA ARG A 164 -2.57 -10.34 3.48
C ARG A 164 -3.89 -9.64 3.20
N MET A 165 -4.47 -9.91 2.04
CA MET A 165 -5.90 -9.63 1.84
C MET A 165 -6.70 -10.63 2.65
N ILE A 166 -7.71 -10.13 3.38
CA ILE A 166 -8.58 -10.93 4.24
C ILE A 166 -10.03 -10.87 3.74
N ALA A 167 -10.84 -11.84 4.18
CA ALA A 167 -12.25 -11.89 3.83
C ALA A 167 -13.04 -10.84 4.62
N GLY A 168 -13.91 -10.10 3.93
CA GLY A 168 -14.77 -9.08 4.52
C GLY A 168 -14.03 -7.89 5.16
N ALA A 169 -14.79 -7.11 5.92
CA ALA A 169 -14.29 -6.01 6.75
C ALA A 169 -13.83 -6.55 8.12
N SER A 170 -12.74 -7.32 8.12
CA SER A 170 -12.12 -7.78 9.38
C SER A 170 -11.22 -6.68 9.94
N ASP A 171 -11.34 -6.47 11.25
CA ASP A 171 -10.52 -5.56 12.07
C ASP A 171 -9.19 -6.21 12.52
N ILE A 172 -8.98 -7.47 12.17
CA ILE A 172 -7.76 -8.24 12.42
C ILE A 172 -6.88 -8.22 11.17
N ALA A 173 -5.71 -7.61 11.28
CA ALA A 173 -4.69 -7.63 10.23
C ALA A 173 -3.91 -8.96 10.25
N GLU A 174 -3.82 -9.60 9.08
CA GLU A 174 -3.00 -10.80 8.87
C GLU A 174 -1.74 -10.51 8.05
N TYR A 175 -0.64 -11.14 8.44
CA TYR A 175 0.66 -11.00 7.79
C TYR A 175 1.29 -12.34 7.51
N ASP A 176 1.80 -12.52 6.29
CA ASP A 176 2.78 -13.56 5.99
C ASP A 176 4.18 -12.97 6.24
N VAL A 177 5.01 -13.69 6.99
CA VAL A 177 6.39 -13.29 7.28
C VAL A 177 7.34 -14.19 6.50
N LEU A 178 8.06 -13.60 5.55
CA LEU A 178 8.96 -14.30 4.67
C LEU A 178 10.41 -14.11 5.13
N ALA A 179 11.17 -15.20 5.16
CA ALA A 179 12.62 -15.21 5.35
C ALA A 179 13.32 -14.38 4.25
N PRO A 180 14.58 -13.95 4.48
CA PRO A 180 15.46 -13.55 3.39
C PRO A 180 15.47 -14.60 2.27
N GLY A 181 15.13 -14.18 1.04
CA GLY A 181 14.99 -15.08 -0.10
C GLY A 181 13.58 -15.66 -0.31
N GLY A 182 12.58 -15.26 0.47
CA GLY A 182 11.17 -15.41 0.12
C GLY A 182 10.43 -16.64 0.65
N LYS A 183 11.10 -17.50 1.41
CA LYS A 183 10.43 -18.65 2.04
C LYS A 183 9.47 -18.16 3.12
N LEU A 184 8.22 -18.61 3.09
CA LEU A 184 7.27 -18.36 4.18
C LEU A 184 7.77 -19.03 5.46
N GLU A 185 8.03 -18.25 6.50
CA GLU A 185 8.42 -18.76 7.82
C GLU A 185 7.21 -18.93 8.73
N ARG A 186 6.29 -17.96 8.71
CA ARG A 186 5.14 -17.93 9.62
C ARG A 186 4.04 -17.00 9.13
N LYS A 187 2.86 -17.17 9.73
CA LYS A 187 1.72 -16.27 9.60
C LYS A 187 1.46 -15.61 10.95
N VAL A 188 1.18 -14.31 10.94
CA VAL A 188 0.96 -13.50 12.14
C VAL A 188 -0.39 -12.82 12.03
N ARG A 189 -1.17 -12.90 13.11
CA ARG A 189 -2.41 -12.14 13.28
C ARG A 189 -2.17 -11.12 14.37
N LEU A 190 -2.45 -9.85 14.08
CA LEU A 190 -2.44 -8.82 15.12
C LEU A 190 -3.74 -8.86 15.93
N PRO A 191 -3.75 -8.31 17.15
CA PRO A 191 -5.01 -8.10 17.85
C PRO A 191 -5.97 -7.23 17.04
N LYS A 192 -7.26 -7.37 17.33
CA LYS A 192 -8.32 -6.53 16.77
C LYS A 192 -7.99 -5.04 16.98
N ASP A 193 -8.30 -4.24 15.96
CA ASP A 193 -8.10 -2.78 15.94
C ASP A 193 -6.63 -2.33 16.06
N VAL A 194 -5.68 -3.23 15.80
CA VAL A 194 -4.24 -2.92 15.78
C VAL A 194 -3.71 -2.89 14.35
N THR A 195 -3.20 -1.74 13.95
CA THR A 195 -2.50 -1.57 12.66
C THR A 195 -0.99 -1.50 12.89
N LEU A 196 -0.21 -2.33 12.18
CA LEU A 196 1.25 -2.29 12.25
C LEU A 196 1.79 -0.96 11.69
N LEU A 197 2.54 -0.22 12.49
CA LEU A 197 3.21 1.02 12.09
C LEU A 197 4.68 0.77 11.74
N GLY A 198 5.39 -0.05 12.51
CA GLY A 198 6.81 -0.27 12.30
C GLY A 198 7.41 -1.32 13.24
N PHE A 199 8.75 -1.38 13.23
CA PHE A 199 9.52 -2.41 13.90
C PHE A 199 10.61 -1.79 14.77
N GLY A 200 10.91 -2.44 15.89
CA GLY A 200 12.11 -2.24 16.68
C GLY A 200 12.84 -3.56 16.91
N LYS A 201 13.88 -3.56 17.75
CA LYS A 201 14.63 -4.78 18.09
C LYS A 201 13.75 -5.73 18.90
N GLY A 202 13.20 -6.75 18.26
CA GLY A 202 12.33 -7.75 18.89
C GLY A 202 10.93 -7.25 19.26
N VAL A 203 10.51 -6.10 18.72
CA VAL A 203 9.23 -5.47 19.04
C VAL A 203 8.52 -4.96 17.79
N LEU A 204 7.20 -5.00 17.80
CA LEU A 204 6.33 -4.40 16.81
C LEU A 204 5.70 -3.15 17.41
N TYR A 205 5.65 -2.06 16.64
CA TYR A 205 4.89 -0.87 17.00
C TYR A 205 3.59 -0.88 16.23
N GLY A 206 2.48 -0.92 16.95
CA GLY A 206 1.13 -0.89 16.38
C GLY A 206 0.35 0.32 16.89
N VAL A 207 -0.57 0.82 16.07
CA VAL A 207 -1.58 1.79 16.50
C VAL A 207 -2.83 1.00 16.85
N ARG A 208 -3.26 1.07 18.11
CA ARG A 208 -4.54 0.53 18.57
C ARG A 208 -5.58 1.64 18.59
N LYS A 209 -6.80 1.36 18.14
CA LYS A 209 -7.97 2.19 18.39
C LYS A 209 -8.80 1.65 19.55
N ASP A 210 -9.43 2.53 20.32
CA ASP A 210 -10.46 2.15 21.28
C ASP A 210 -11.86 2.49 20.77
N GLU A 211 -12.86 2.33 21.64
CA GLU A 211 -14.27 2.55 21.33
C GLU A 211 -14.61 4.02 21.01
N ASP A 212 -13.76 4.96 21.47
CA ASP A 212 -13.90 6.40 21.23
C ASP A 212 -13.08 6.87 20.01
N ASP A 213 -12.59 5.94 19.18
CA ASP A 213 -11.71 6.19 18.03
C ASP A 213 -10.36 6.84 18.38
N LEU A 214 -9.98 6.85 19.67
CA LEU A 214 -8.69 7.37 20.12
C LEU A 214 -7.56 6.41 19.72
N ARG A 215 -6.46 6.98 19.23
CA ARG A 215 -5.32 6.23 18.68
C ARG A 215 -4.17 6.18 19.66
N TYR A 216 -3.76 4.97 20.04
CA TYR A 216 -2.66 4.73 20.97
C TYR A 216 -1.51 4.01 20.27
N LEU A 217 -0.30 4.54 20.43
CA LEU A 217 0.90 3.81 20.06
C LEU A 217 1.15 2.72 21.11
N GLN A 218 1.21 1.47 20.66
CA GLN A 218 1.42 0.33 21.53
C GLN A 218 2.57 -0.54 21.02
N ARG A 219 3.32 -1.09 21.98
CA ARG A 219 4.44 -1.99 21.72
C ARG A 219 3.99 -3.43 21.96
N TYR A 220 4.25 -4.28 20.98
CA TYR A 220 4.01 -5.73 21.03
C TYR A 220 5.34 -6.46 20.93
N ARG A 221 5.45 -7.64 21.55
CA ARG A 221 6.60 -8.51 21.35
C ARG A 221 6.55 -9.09 19.93
N ALA A 222 7.67 -9.05 19.21
CA ALA A 222 7.76 -9.69 17.91
C ALA A 222 7.72 -11.23 18.08
N PRO A 223 7.06 -11.95 17.16
CA PRO A 223 6.98 -13.41 17.17
C PRO A 223 8.25 -14.11 16.68
#